data_AF-A0A832U5U3-F1
#
_entry.id   AF-A0A832U5U3-F1
#
_cell.length_a   1.000
_cell.length_b   1.000
_cell.length_c   1.000
_cell.angle_alpha   90.00
_cell.angle_beta   90.00
_cell.angle_gamma   90.00
#
_symmetry.space_group_name_H-M   'P 1'
#
loop_
_entity.id
_entity.type
_entity.pdbx_description
1 polymer ?
#
loop_
_entity_poly.entity_id
_entity_poly.type
_entity_poly.pdbx_seq_one_letter_code
_entity_poly.pdbx_strand_id
1 'polypeptide(L)'
;MFESIPVEVGLVHEGERVRKQEMQVELGGPSVPEKFEIVRVRKMDEIADGSIEITGPDIADMPEGRATPIGILVEIAGEKVEVDLEGVVERRIHEYSNYIEGFMHLNQRYDIWIRLSKRSYKKGLNSLRFIGQVMLELFKNELPIIEKIQITFITDPQEIKPLYAQALKTYEARDARARGLSDDDVSEFYGCALCQSFAPTHVCVITPQRYANCGAISWFDGRAAAGIDPKGPIYAIAKGECLDPEKGEYSGVNESAKQRSMGEVNRVWLYTAFGYPHTSCGCFEGIAFYIPEVDGFGIVLRSFRDVTVNGLAFSTMADSTAGGRQIDGFHGISLEYMRSKKFLDADGGYHRVVWMPEETKERLAEFIPAEVFPAIATESDVHNIDELKVFLADRHHPVTARWAADASAAKESAPQVQVFSAGDIPITTPGFRIILKNAKITAEKVIIQPIRPHGKPGGEHHGAKKP
;
A
#
# COMPACT_ATOMS: atom_id res chain seq x y z
N MET A 1 -3.38 14.90 -29.92
CA MET A 1 -2.12 14.71 -29.16
C MET A 1 -1.52 13.35 -29.47
N PHE A 2 -2.25 12.24 -29.30
CA PHE A 2 -1.70 10.88 -29.44
C PHE A 2 -2.10 10.13 -30.73
N GLU A 3 -2.21 10.81 -31.87
CA GLU A 3 -2.71 10.20 -33.12
C GLU A 3 -1.85 9.04 -33.66
N SER A 4 -0.56 9.02 -33.33
CA SER A 4 0.38 7.96 -33.71
C SER A 4 0.39 6.77 -32.76
N ILE A 5 -0.36 6.82 -31.66
CA ILE A 5 -0.43 5.75 -30.66
C ILE A 5 -1.55 4.78 -31.07
N PRO A 6 -1.29 3.46 -31.13
CA PRO A 6 -2.23 2.47 -31.65
C PRO A 6 -3.44 2.20 -30.74
N VAL A 7 -3.48 2.81 -29.57
CA VAL A 7 -4.53 2.64 -28.56
C VAL A 7 -4.96 3.98 -28.00
N GLU A 8 -6.06 3.98 -27.25
CA GLU A 8 -6.51 5.19 -26.56
C GLU A 8 -5.54 5.56 -25.41
N VAL A 9 -5.36 6.85 -25.20
CA VAL A 9 -4.56 7.43 -24.13
C VAL A 9 -5.42 8.44 -23.39
N GLY A 10 -5.64 8.22 -22.10
CA GLY A 10 -6.41 9.12 -21.25
C GLY A 10 -6.66 8.59 -19.84
N LEU A 11 -7.11 9.48 -18.96
CA LEU A 11 -7.40 9.23 -17.54
C LEU A 11 -8.38 8.07 -17.30
N VAL A 12 -9.26 7.79 -18.27
CA VAL A 12 -10.25 6.69 -18.17
C VAL A 12 -9.59 5.32 -18.00
N HIS A 13 -8.34 5.15 -18.44
CA HIS A 13 -7.61 3.89 -18.37
C HIS A 13 -6.80 3.71 -17.08
N GLU A 14 -6.68 4.74 -16.23
CA GLU A 14 -5.77 4.72 -15.06
C GLU A 14 -6.04 3.54 -14.11
N GLY A 15 -7.31 3.18 -13.95
CA GLY A 15 -7.76 2.09 -13.09
C GLY A 15 -7.70 0.69 -13.72
N GLU A 16 -7.27 0.56 -14.98
CA GLU A 16 -7.26 -0.73 -15.66
C GLU A 16 -6.34 -1.74 -14.98
N ARG A 17 -6.76 -3.01 -15.01
CA ARG A 17 -6.02 -4.13 -14.44
C ARG A 17 -5.90 -5.23 -15.47
N VAL A 18 -4.67 -5.67 -15.74
CA VAL A 18 -4.39 -6.76 -16.68
C VAL A 18 -4.14 -8.04 -15.90
N ARG A 19 -5.07 -8.99 -15.99
CA ARG A 19 -4.92 -10.30 -15.33
C ARG A 19 -3.93 -11.18 -16.07
N LYS A 20 -3.37 -12.18 -15.37
CA LYS A 20 -2.35 -13.09 -15.93
C LYS A 20 -2.81 -13.77 -17.24
N GLN A 21 -4.09 -14.11 -17.36
CA GLN A 21 -4.63 -14.76 -18.57
C GLN A 21 -4.72 -13.81 -19.78
N GLU A 22 -4.81 -12.50 -19.52
CA GLU A 22 -5.02 -11.44 -20.51
C GLU A 22 -3.72 -10.75 -20.92
N MET A 23 -2.62 -11.07 -20.26
CA MET A 23 -1.32 -10.44 -20.42
C MET A 23 -0.60 -10.99 -21.68
N GLN A 24 -0.10 -10.06 -22.48
CA GLN A 24 0.83 -10.31 -23.59
C GLN A 24 2.25 -10.48 -23.06
N VAL A 25 2.72 -9.53 -22.26
CA VAL A 25 4.04 -9.57 -21.61
C VAL A 25 3.93 -9.00 -20.20
N GLU A 26 4.79 -9.49 -19.30
CA GLU A 26 5.02 -8.93 -17.98
C GLU A 26 6.42 -8.29 -17.96
N LEU A 27 6.52 -7.05 -17.49
CA LEU A 27 7.79 -6.33 -17.38
C LEU A 27 8.03 -6.07 -15.89
N GLY A 28 9.14 -6.58 -15.36
CA GLY A 28 9.38 -6.57 -13.93
C GLY A 28 8.45 -7.53 -13.18
N GLY A 29 7.83 -7.04 -12.10
CA GLY A 29 6.96 -7.85 -11.26
C GLY A 29 7.70 -8.82 -10.33
N PRO A 30 6.97 -9.62 -9.53
CA PRO A 30 7.58 -10.30 -8.39
C PRO A 30 8.48 -11.49 -8.77
N SER A 31 8.47 -11.96 -10.03
CA SER A 31 9.38 -13.03 -10.51
C SER A 31 10.68 -12.50 -11.09
N VAL A 32 10.79 -11.19 -11.23
CA VAL A 32 11.97 -10.52 -11.78
C VAL A 32 12.66 -9.77 -10.64
N PRO A 33 13.87 -10.20 -10.24
CA PRO A 33 14.59 -9.59 -9.13
C PRO A 33 15.14 -8.20 -9.51
N GLU A 34 15.72 -8.09 -10.71
CA GLU A 34 16.38 -6.87 -11.20
C GLU A 34 15.41 -6.11 -12.09
N LYS A 35 14.85 -5.01 -11.56
CA LYS A 35 13.92 -4.12 -12.25
C LYS A 35 13.94 -2.75 -11.58
N PHE A 36 13.78 -1.67 -12.32
CA PHE A 36 13.70 -0.34 -11.72
C PHE A 36 13.04 0.69 -12.63
N GLU A 37 12.56 1.77 -12.03
CA GLU A 37 12.32 3.04 -12.73
C GLU A 37 12.97 4.18 -11.96
N ILE A 38 13.70 5.05 -12.65
CA ILE A 38 14.42 6.14 -12.00
C ILE A 38 14.40 7.40 -12.86
N VAL A 39 14.11 8.54 -12.22
CA VAL A 39 14.36 9.85 -12.83
C VAL A 39 15.70 10.38 -12.38
N ARG A 40 16.45 10.98 -13.30
CA ARG A 40 17.71 11.68 -13.00
C ARG A 40 17.74 13.08 -13.58
N VAL A 41 18.08 14.06 -12.75
CA VAL A 41 18.41 15.40 -13.23
C VAL A 41 19.81 15.39 -13.85
N ARG A 42 19.94 15.98 -15.03
CA ARG A 42 21.20 16.16 -15.76
C ARG A 42 21.40 17.62 -16.13
N LYS A 43 22.60 17.92 -16.61
CA LYS A 43 22.87 19.21 -17.24
C LYS A 43 22.26 19.27 -18.64
N MET A 44 22.00 20.49 -19.11
CA MET A 44 21.38 20.73 -20.42
C MET A 44 22.20 20.18 -21.60
N ASP A 45 23.52 20.05 -21.47
CA ASP A 45 24.44 19.51 -22.49
C ASP A 45 24.60 17.98 -22.44
N GLU A 46 24.06 17.32 -21.42
CA GLU A 46 24.14 15.87 -21.21
C GLU A 46 22.89 15.12 -21.74
N ILE A 47 21.85 15.84 -22.17
CA ILE A 47 20.57 15.25 -22.63
C ILE A 47 20.32 15.50 -24.13
N ALA A 48 19.96 14.42 -24.84
CA ALA A 48 19.38 14.47 -26.17
C ALA A 48 17.84 14.61 -26.07
N ASP A 49 17.35 15.85 -26.15
CA ASP A 49 15.92 16.13 -25.96
C ASP A 49 15.03 15.35 -26.95
N GLY A 50 13.98 14.73 -26.41
CA GLY A 50 13.01 13.93 -27.15
C GLY A 50 13.50 12.54 -27.53
N SER A 51 14.70 12.13 -27.11
CA SER A 51 15.24 10.80 -27.42
C SER A 51 14.49 9.70 -26.67
N ILE A 52 14.21 8.61 -27.39
CA ILE A 52 13.72 7.35 -26.81
C ILE A 52 14.64 6.23 -27.29
N GLU A 53 15.32 5.60 -26.33
CA GLU A 53 16.25 4.50 -26.55
C GLU A 53 15.71 3.21 -25.93
N ILE A 54 16.01 2.08 -26.57
CA ILE A 54 15.66 0.74 -26.11
C ILE A 54 16.92 -0.11 -26.17
N THR A 55 17.39 -0.56 -25.01
CA THR A 55 18.56 -1.41 -24.86
C THR A 55 18.12 -2.82 -24.50
N GLY A 56 18.12 -3.71 -25.49
CA GLY A 56 17.64 -5.09 -25.37
C GLY A 56 16.41 -5.36 -26.26
N PRO A 57 15.73 -6.51 -26.06
CA PRO A 57 14.54 -6.87 -26.82
C PRO A 57 13.40 -5.86 -26.62
N ASP A 58 12.74 -5.46 -27.70
CA ASP A 58 11.50 -4.68 -27.62
C ASP A 58 10.28 -5.62 -27.46
N ILE A 59 9.09 -5.09 -27.19
CA ILE A 59 7.87 -5.85 -26.93
C ILE A 59 7.55 -6.86 -28.04
N ALA A 60 7.78 -6.52 -29.31
CA ALA A 60 7.54 -7.41 -30.45
C ALA A 60 8.44 -8.66 -30.46
N ASP A 61 9.61 -8.59 -29.82
CA ASP A 61 10.59 -9.68 -29.75
C ASP A 61 10.42 -10.53 -28.47
N MET A 62 9.54 -10.11 -27.56
CA MET A 62 9.31 -10.81 -26.30
C MET A 62 8.29 -11.94 -26.45
N PRO A 63 8.55 -13.14 -25.87
CA PRO A 63 7.60 -14.23 -25.93
C PRO A 63 6.30 -13.94 -25.16
N GLU A 64 5.15 -14.33 -25.73
CA GLU A 64 3.85 -14.17 -25.09
C GLU A 64 3.79 -14.86 -23.71
N GLY A 65 3.23 -14.15 -22.73
CA GLY A 65 2.98 -14.64 -21.38
C GLY A 65 4.24 -14.80 -20.53
N ARG A 66 5.39 -14.30 -20.97
CA ARG A 66 6.65 -14.33 -20.20
C ARG A 66 6.93 -13.00 -19.50
N ALA A 67 7.72 -13.11 -18.44
CA ALA A 67 8.24 -11.97 -17.70
C ALA A 67 9.63 -11.59 -18.22
N THR A 68 9.88 -10.30 -18.36
CA THR A 68 11.15 -9.71 -18.84
C THR A 68 11.63 -8.66 -17.84
N PRO A 69 12.94 -8.56 -17.55
CA PRO A 69 13.49 -7.44 -16.79
C PRO A 69 13.21 -6.11 -17.49
N ILE A 70 13.04 -5.06 -16.68
CA ILE A 70 12.86 -3.70 -17.19
C ILE A 70 13.51 -2.66 -16.28
N GLY A 71 14.33 -1.82 -16.87
CA GLY A 71 14.79 -0.54 -16.34
C GLY A 71 14.11 0.59 -17.12
N ILE A 72 13.54 1.58 -16.43
CA ILE A 72 13.04 2.81 -17.05
C ILE A 72 13.89 3.95 -16.52
N LEU A 73 14.79 4.48 -17.34
CA LEU A 73 15.59 5.65 -17.00
C LEU A 73 14.98 6.87 -17.70
N VAL A 74 14.56 7.85 -16.92
CA VAL A 74 14.07 9.14 -17.43
C VAL A 74 15.05 10.21 -17.00
N GLU A 75 15.67 10.87 -17.96
CA GLU A 75 16.62 11.94 -17.72
C GLU A 75 15.98 13.27 -18.08
N ILE A 76 16.06 14.25 -17.16
CA ILE A 76 15.42 15.55 -17.30
C ILE A 76 16.42 16.69 -17.07
N ALA A 77 16.22 17.80 -17.77
CA ALA A 77 16.95 19.03 -17.54
C ALA A 77 16.06 20.25 -17.81
N GLY A 78 16.34 21.34 -17.11
CA GLY A 78 15.70 22.64 -17.27
C GLY A 78 16.28 23.60 -16.24
N GLU A 79 16.17 24.91 -16.50
CA GLU A 79 16.75 25.95 -15.63
C GLU A 79 16.21 25.89 -14.20
N LYS A 80 14.95 25.47 -14.05
CA LYS A 80 14.24 25.37 -12.76
C LYS A 80 14.12 23.93 -12.23
N VAL A 81 14.85 22.98 -12.83
CA VAL A 81 14.80 21.57 -12.44
C VAL A 81 15.88 21.29 -11.40
N GLU A 82 15.46 20.97 -10.18
CA GLU A 82 16.34 20.60 -9.08
C GLU A 82 16.33 19.09 -8.82
N VAL A 83 17.39 18.56 -8.21
CA VAL A 83 17.51 17.13 -7.85
C VAL A 83 16.38 16.68 -6.92
N ASP A 84 15.86 17.58 -6.08
CA ASP A 84 14.72 17.30 -5.19
C ASP A 84 13.42 16.99 -5.95
N LEU A 85 13.38 17.21 -7.28
CA LEU A 85 12.24 16.87 -8.13
C LEU A 85 12.30 15.48 -8.72
N GLU A 86 13.43 14.78 -8.59
CA GLU A 86 13.57 13.45 -9.18
C GLU A 86 12.44 12.52 -8.70
N GLY A 87 12.14 12.48 -7.40
CA GLY A 87 11.05 11.63 -6.86
C GLY A 87 9.65 12.05 -7.32
N VAL A 88 9.40 13.36 -7.44
CA VAL A 88 8.12 13.91 -7.92
C VAL A 88 7.85 13.52 -9.36
N VAL A 89 8.85 13.69 -10.23
CA VAL A 89 8.76 13.34 -11.66
C VAL A 89 8.70 11.82 -11.83
N GLU A 90 9.46 11.07 -11.02
CA GLU A 90 9.51 9.60 -11.07
C GLU A 90 8.13 9.00 -10.77
N ARG A 91 7.38 9.60 -9.84
CA ARG A 91 6.01 9.14 -9.55
C ARG A 91 5.07 9.26 -10.77
N ARG A 92 5.30 10.21 -11.68
CA ARG A 92 4.47 10.37 -12.88
C ARG A 92 4.65 9.27 -13.90
N ILE A 93 5.74 8.49 -13.82
CA ILE A 93 5.92 7.28 -14.66
C ILE A 93 4.74 6.32 -14.46
N HIS A 94 4.30 6.13 -13.21
CA HIS A 94 3.13 5.32 -12.88
C HIS A 94 1.84 5.86 -13.53
N GLU A 95 1.54 7.15 -13.38
CA GLU A 95 0.34 7.77 -13.94
C GLU A 95 0.31 7.71 -15.46
N TYR A 96 1.36 8.21 -16.10
CA TYR A 96 1.42 8.32 -17.55
C TYR A 96 1.43 6.95 -18.22
N SER A 97 2.03 5.93 -17.58
CA SER A 97 1.92 4.55 -18.02
C SER A 97 0.47 4.07 -17.98
N ASN A 98 -0.23 4.29 -16.86
CA ASN A 98 -1.61 3.81 -16.69
C ASN A 98 -2.65 4.60 -17.50
N TYR A 99 -2.30 5.74 -18.11
CA TYR A 99 -3.19 6.43 -19.05
C TYR A 99 -3.29 5.70 -20.40
N ILE A 100 -2.41 4.74 -20.68
CA ILE A 100 -2.35 4.02 -21.95
C ILE A 100 -3.25 2.77 -21.84
N GLU A 101 -4.26 2.65 -22.71
CA GLU A 101 -5.19 1.51 -22.70
C GLU A 101 -4.46 0.16 -22.70
N GLY A 102 -4.73 -0.64 -21.66
CA GLY A 102 -4.17 -1.97 -21.46
C GLY A 102 -2.68 -2.04 -21.16
N PHE A 103 -2.04 -0.94 -20.77
CA PHE A 103 -0.69 -0.91 -20.20
C PHE A 103 -0.78 -0.59 -18.70
N MET A 104 -0.81 -1.64 -17.89
CA MET A 104 -0.90 -1.53 -16.44
C MET A 104 0.50 -1.34 -15.85
N HIS A 105 0.68 -0.33 -15.01
CA HIS A 105 1.87 -0.12 -14.19
C HIS A 105 1.47 -0.10 -12.71
N LEU A 106 2.20 -0.82 -11.88
CA LEU A 106 2.01 -0.86 -10.42
C LEU A 106 3.33 -0.59 -9.72
N ASN A 107 3.21 -0.17 -8.45
CA ASN A 107 4.30 0.11 -7.52
C ASN A 107 5.16 1.30 -7.97
N GLN A 108 6.47 1.21 -7.72
CA GLN A 108 7.43 2.29 -7.85
C GLN A 108 8.88 1.77 -7.74
N ARG A 109 9.85 2.56 -8.20
CA ARG A 109 11.29 2.30 -8.04
C ARG A 109 11.69 0.88 -8.44
N TYR A 110 12.27 0.10 -7.53
CA TYR A 110 12.74 -1.27 -7.77
C TYR A 110 11.66 -2.35 -7.65
N ASP A 111 10.43 -1.97 -7.28
CA ASP A 111 9.32 -2.90 -7.09
C ASP A 111 8.26 -2.81 -8.20
N ILE A 112 8.57 -2.10 -9.29
CA ILE A 112 7.65 -1.92 -10.42
C ILE A 112 7.12 -3.25 -10.97
N TRP A 113 5.84 -3.23 -11.34
CA TRP A 113 5.19 -4.38 -11.95
C TRP A 113 4.28 -3.93 -13.08
N ILE A 114 4.68 -4.25 -14.30
CA ILE A 114 4.02 -3.77 -15.50
C ILE A 114 3.47 -4.96 -16.29
N ARG A 115 2.27 -4.79 -16.87
CA ARG A 115 1.69 -5.74 -17.82
C ARG A 115 1.08 -5.03 -19.01
N LEU A 116 1.36 -5.57 -20.19
CA LEU A 116 0.67 -5.22 -21.42
C LEU A 116 -0.42 -6.24 -21.72
N SER A 117 -1.62 -5.79 -22.10
CA SER A 117 -2.72 -6.69 -22.48
C SER A 117 -2.58 -7.25 -23.91
N LYS A 118 -3.06 -8.47 -24.14
CA LYS A 118 -3.18 -9.07 -25.48
C LYS A 118 -4.05 -8.25 -26.41
N ARG A 119 -5.06 -7.55 -25.87
CA ARG A 119 -5.97 -6.70 -26.64
C ARG A 119 -5.23 -5.48 -27.21
N SER A 120 -4.48 -4.77 -26.38
CA SER A 120 -3.71 -3.59 -26.79
C SER A 120 -2.55 -3.96 -27.71
N TYR A 121 -1.88 -5.08 -27.45
CA TYR A 121 -0.86 -5.60 -28.38
C TYR A 121 -1.43 -5.87 -29.78
N LYS A 122 -2.59 -6.52 -29.88
CA LYS A 122 -3.29 -6.77 -31.16
C LYS A 122 -3.72 -5.50 -31.89
N LYS A 123 -3.98 -4.40 -31.18
CA LYS A 123 -4.26 -3.08 -31.77
C LYS A 123 -3.00 -2.42 -32.35
N GLY A 124 -1.81 -2.91 -31.99
CA GLY A 124 -0.52 -2.43 -32.50
C GLY A 124 0.41 -1.88 -31.43
N LEU A 125 0.04 -1.91 -30.13
CA LEU A 125 0.92 -1.47 -29.04
C LEU A 125 2.02 -2.51 -28.76
N ASN A 126 2.97 -2.59 -29.69
CA ASN A 126 3.98 -3.66 -29.75
C ASN A 126 5.43 -3.15 -29.62
N SER A 127 5.62 -1.90 -29.15
CA SER A 127 6.93 -1.31 -28.92
C SER A 127 6.90 -0.40 -27.69
N LEU A 128 7.96 -0.44 -26.87
CA LEU A 128 8.18 0.48 -25.76
C LEU A 128 8.32 1.93 -26.24
N ARG A 129 8.65 2.14 -27.51
CA ARG A 129 8.72 3.46 -28.13
C ARG A 129 7.38 4.21 -28.04
N PHE A 130 6.25 3.52 -28.18
CA PHE A 130 4.93 4.15 -28.02
C PHE A 130 4.70 4.63 -26.58
N ILE A 131 5.14 3.83 -25.60
CA ILE A 131 5.04 4.18 -24.18
C ILE A 131 5.93 5.40 -23.89
N GLY A 132 7.16 5.41 -24.40
CA GLY A 132 8.07 6.55 -24.30
C GLY A 132 7.52 7.82 -24.95
N GLN A 133 6.87 7.72 -26.11
CA GLN A 133 6.25 8.87 -26.79
C GLN A 133 5.13 9.49 -25.95
N VAL A 134 4.26 8.66 -25.37
CA VAL A 134 3.20 9.13 -24.49
C VAL A 134 3.79 9.81 -23.25
N MET A 135 4.77 9.17 -22.60
CA MET A 135 5.43 9.75 -21.43
C MET A 135 6.11 11.08 -21.75
N LEU A 136 6.89 11.18 -22.83
CA LEU A 136 7.55 12.43 -23.25
C LEU A 136 6.56 13.59 -23.39
N GLU A 137 5.47 13.34 -24.11
CA GLU A 137 4.45 14.36 -24.37
C GLU A 137 3.74 14.78 -23.08
N LEU A 138 3.35 13.83 -22.23
CA LEU A 138 2.72 14.12 -20.94
C LEU A 138 3.67 14.84 -19.97
N PHE A 139 4.94 14.44 -19.88
CA PHE A 139 5.94 15.13 -19.07
C PHE A 139 6.10 16.59 -19.48
N LYS A 140 6.27 16.87 -20.78
CA LYS A 140 6.44 18.25 -21.26
C LYS A 140 5.18 19.10 -21.08
N ASN A 141 4.00 18.51 -21.24
CA ASN A 141 2.73 19.23 -21.11
C ASN A 141 2.36 19.51 -19.65
N GLU A 142 2.53 18.54 -18.75
CA GLU A 142 2.16 18.70 -17.34
C GLU A 142 3.24 19.35 -16.49
N LEU A 143 4.51 19.23 -16.88
CA LEU A 143 5.65 19.83 -16.18
C LEU A 143 6.48 20.71 -17.13
N PRO A 144 5.99 21.90 -17.52
CA PRO A 144 6.69 22.79 -18.46
C PRO A 144 8.06 23.28 -18.00
N ILE A 145 8.42 23.03 -16.73
CA ILE A 145 9.77 23.27 -16.20
C ILE A 145 10.81 22.31 -16.78
N ILE A 146 10.38 21.17 -17.34
CA ILE A 146 11.25 20.20 -18.01
C ILE A 146 11.47 20.69 -19.45
N GLU A 147 12.65 21.25 -19.72
CA GLU A 147 13.01 21.76 -21.04
C GLU A 147 13.55 20.67 -21.96
N LYS A 148 14.33 19.75 -21.39
CA LYS A 148 14.86 18.57 -22.09
C LYS A 148 14.50 17.31 -21.34
N ILE A 149 14.11 16.30 -22.09
CA ILE A 149 13.83 14.97 -21.55
C ILE A 149 14.30 13.88 -22.50
N GLN A 150 14.85 12.82 -21.93
CA GLN A 150 15.26 11.60 -22.62
C GLN A 150 14.75 10.39 -21.85
N ILE A 151 14.31 9.35 -22.55
CA ILE A 151 13.81 8.12 -21.94
C ILE A 151 14.59 6.93 -22.51
N THR A 152 15.16 6.12 -21.64
CA THR A 152 15.85 4.88 -22.00
C THR A 152 15.15 3.71 -21.32
N PHE A 153 14.70 2.75 -22.11
CA PHE A 153 14.20 1.46 -21.63
C PHE A 153 15.31 0.42 -21.71
N ILE A 154 15.56 -0.30 -20.62
CA ILE A 154 16.57 -1.35 -20.54
C ILE A 154 15.88 -2.68 -20.29
N THR A 155 15.88 -3.56 -21.28
CA THR A 155 15.29 -4.91 -21.22
C THR A 155 16.34 -6.01 -21.37
N ASP A 156 17.59 -5.65 -21.67
CA ASP A 156 18.73 -6.57 -21.66
C ASP A 156 19.12 -6.95 -20.20
N PRO A 157 19.11 -8.26 -19.85
CA PRO A 157 19.44 -8.70 -18.50
C PRO A 157 20.88 -8.41 -18.04
N GLN A 158 21.85 -8.26 -18.95
CA GLN A 158 23.24 -7.93 -18.58
C GLN A 158 23.39 -6.43 -18.31
N GLU A 159 22.74 -5.59 -19.10
CA GLU A 159 22.79 -4.13 -18.95
C GLU A 159 21.99 -3.65 -17.73
N ILE A 160 20.88 -4.33 -17.39
CA ILE A 160 20.04 -3.90 -16.27
C ILE A 160 20.72 -4.05 -14.91
N LYS A 161 21.53 -5.09 -14.72
CA LYS A 161 22.12 -5.45 -13.43
C LYS A 161 23.00 -4.34 -12.80
N PRO A 162 23.99 -3.76 -13.51
CA PRO A 162 24.78 -2.66 -12.95
C PRO A 162 23.93 -1.40 -12.71
N LEU A 163 22.95 -1.12 -13.57
CA LEU A 163 22.07 0.04 -13.44
C LEU A 163 21.11 -0.10 -12.26
N TYR A 164 20.59 -1.30 -12.02
CA TYR A 164 19.75 -1.64 -10.87
C TYR A 164 20.49 -1.34 -9.56
N ALA A 165 21.75 -1.79 -9.43
CA ALA A 165 22.56 -1.51 -8.25
C ALA A 165 22.81 0.00 -8.03
N GLN A 166 22.97 0.78 -9.11
CA GLN A 166 23.10 2.24 -9.02
C GLN A 166 21.78 2.91 -8.63
N ALA A 167 20.65 2.41 -9.16
CA ALA A 167 19.32 2.90 -8.81
C ALA A 167 19.05 2.70 -7.31
N LEU A 168 19.32 1.51 -6.76
CA LEU A 168 19.18 1.22 -5.33
C LEU A 168 19.98 2.18 -4.45
N LYS A 169 21.24 2.48 -4.81
CA LYS A 169 22.06 3.47 -4.08
C LYS A 169 21.47 4.87 -4.13
N THR A 170 20.88 5.24 -5.27
CA THR A 170 20.25 6.55 -5.43
C THR A 170 18.99 6.67 -4.58
N TYR A 171 18.14 5.64 -4.56
CA TYR A 171 16.96 5.64 -3.69
C TYR A 171 17.34 5.73 -2.21
N GLU A 172 18.31 4.94 -1.77
CA GLU A 172 18.75 4.96 -0.39
C GLU A 172 19.32 6.32 0.00
N ALA A 173 20.06 6.99 -0.89
CA ALA A 173 20.53 8.36 -0.64
C ALA A 173 19.38 9.37 -0.52
N ARG A 174 18.33 9.25 -1.35
CA ARG A 174 17.11 10.10 -1.25
C ARG A 174 16.38 9.85 0.06
N ASP A 175 16.17 8.59 0.43
CA ASP A 175 15.42 8.23 1.63
C ASP A 175 16.18 8.54 2.92
N ALA A 176 17.50 8.31 2.96
CA ALA A 176 18.33 8.64 4.11
C ALA A 176 18.27 10.13 4.47
N ARG A 177 18.16 11.01 3.46
CA ARG A 177 17.95 12.45 3.67
C ARG A 177 16.61 12.73 4.36
N ALA A 178 15.54 12.05 3.96
CA ALA A 178 14.21 12.22 4.54
C ALA A 178 14.15 11.79 6.02
N ARG A 179 14.88 10.73 6.40
CA ARG A 179 14.90 10.20 7.78
C ARG A 179 15.55 11.13 8.81
N GLY A 180 16.27 12.17 8.38
CA GLY A 180 16.94 13.13 9.27
C GLY A 180 16.03 14.22 9.86
N LEU A 181 14.76 14.27 9.46
CA LEU A 181 13.82 15.34 9.83
C LEU A 181 12.66 14.80 10.67
N SER A 182 12.31 15.50 11.75
CA SER A 182 11.18 15.18 12.62
C SER A 182 9.92 15.95 12.23
N ASP A 183 8.76 15.45 12.62
CA ASP A 183 7.48 16.18 12.53
C ASP A 183 7.50 17.51 13.31
N ASP A 184 8.27 17.57 14.39
CA ASP A 184 8.41 18.78 15.23
C ASP A 184 9.25 19.86 14.55
N ASP A 185 10.12 19.48 13.61
CA ASP A 185 11.04 20.40 12.92
C ASP A 185 10.35 21.18 11.79
N VAL A 186 9.08 20.87 11.49
CA VAL A 186 8.35 21.44 10.35
C VAL A 186 7.03 22.05 10.78
N SER A 187 6.64 23.14 10.13
CA SER A 187 5.32 23.79 10.28
C SER A 187 4.28 23.30 9.28
N GLU A 188 4.72 22.53 8.28
CA GLU A 188 3.90 22.09 7.15
C GLU A 188 4.09 20.59 6.92
N PHE A 189 2.97 19.94 6.61
CA PHE A 189 2.90 18.60 6.04
C PHE A 189 2.43 18.71 4.59
N TYR A 190 2.34 17.57 3.91
CA TYR A 190 1.86 17.54 2.53
C TYR A 190 0.73 16.53 2.38
N GLY A 191 -0.24 16.88 1.54
CA GLY A 191 -1.29 15.99 1.12
C GLY A 191 -1.05 15.49 -0.30
N CYS A 192 -1.61 14.33 -0.62
CA CYS A 192 -1.60 13.79 -1.98
C CYS A 192 -3.01 13.34 -2.37
N ALA A 193 -3.49 13.81 -3.52
CA ALA A 193 -4.79 13.49 -4.10
C ALA A 193 -4.68 12.65 -5.39
N LEU A 194 -3.48 12.23 -5.78
CA LEU A 194 -3.26 11.48 -7.03
C LEU A 194 -4.14 10.24 -7.14
N CYS A 195 -4.31 9.50 -6.04
CA CYS A 195 -5.09 8.26 -6.05
C CYS A 195 -6.61 8.46 -5.85
N GLN A 196 -7.11 9.70 -5.85
CA GLN A 196 -8.55 9.96 -5.70
C GLN A 196 -9.37 9.57 -6.94
N SER A 197 -8.74 9.36 -8.09
CA SER A 197 -9.37 8.74 -9.26
C SER A 197 -9.87 7.32 -8.97
N PHE A 198 -9.15 6.58 -8.14
CA PHE A 198 -9.52 5.21 -7.71
C PHE A 198 -10.26 5.17 -6.37
N ALA A 199 -9.84 6.00 -5.41
CA ALA A 199 -10.42 6.06 -4.07
C ALA A 199 -10.81 7.51 -3.72
N PRO A 200 -12.02 7.97 -4.12
CA PRO A 200 -12.38 9.39 -4.06
C PRO A 200 -12.32 10.04 -2.68
N THR A 201 -12.50 9.25 -1.61
CA THR A 201 -12.47 9.72 -0.22
C THR A 201 -11.10 9.52 0.44
N HIS A 202 -10.11 9.00 -0.29
CA HIS A 202 -8.78 8.76 0.26
C HIS A 202 -8.11 10.08 0.65
N VAL A 203 -7.55 10.06 1.86
CA VAL A 203 -6.72 11.11 2.43
C VAL A 203 -5.32 10.52 2.62
N CYS A 204 -4.36 11.08 1.88
CA CYS A 204 -2.93 10.82 2.07
C CYS A 204 -2.28 12.05 2.70
N VAL A 205 -1.64 11.86 3.85
CA VAL A 205 -0.90 12.87 4.61
C VAL A 205 0.53 12.38 4.77
N ILE A 206 1.46 13.23 4.38
CA ILE A 206 2.88 12.95 4.28
C ILE A 206 3.60 13.89 5.24
N THR A 207 4.31 13.30 6.19
CA THR A 207 5.12 14.00 7.18
C THR A 207 6.58 13.57 7.04
N PRO A 208 7.54 14.27 7.67
CA PRO A 208 8.92 13.81 7.71
C PRO A 208 9.06 12.37 8.23
N GLN A 209 8.20 11.97 9.17
CA GLN A 209 8.24 10.65 9.80
C GLN A 209 7.17 9.67 9.29
N ARG A 210 6.40 10.05 8.26
CA ARG A 210 5.38 9.21 7.62
C ARG A 210 5.35 9.48 6.12
N TYR A 211 6.02 8.60 5.37
CA TYR A 211 5.92 8.57 3.91
C TYR A 211 4.49 8.30 3.44
N ALA A 212 4.19 8.70 2.21
CA ALA A 212 2.99 8.22 1.53
C ALA A 212 2.95 6.68 1.55
N ASN A 213 1.75 6.08 1.64
CA ASN A 213 1.62 4.63 1.73
C ASN A 213 2.21 3.90 0.51
N CYS A 214 2.31 4.57 -0.65
CA CYS A 214 2.93 4.03 -1.86
C CYS A 214 4.45 3.91 -1.80
N GLY A 215 5.11 4.54 -0.83
CA GLY A 215 6.58 4.57 -0.70
C GLY A 215 7.30 5.53 -1.65
N ALA A 216 6.58 6.15 -2.59
CA ALA A 216 7.19 6.96 -3.65
C ALA A 216 7.30 8.47 -3.34
N ILE A 217 6.60 8.97 -2.32
CA ILE A 217 6.53 10.41 -2.03
C ILE A 217 6.94 10.63 -0.56
N SER A 218 8.10 11.25 -0.39
CA SER A 218 8.60 11.75 0.89
C SER A 218 8.07 13.15 1.20
N TRP A 219 8.35 13.66 2.40
CA TRP A 219 8.07 15.05 2.74
C TRP A 219 8.81 16.05 1.83
N PHE A 220 10.05 15.74 1.42
CA PHE A 220 10.82 16.60 0.51
C PHE A 220 10.21 16.63 -0.89
N ASP A 221 9.73 15.49 -1.39
CA ASP A 221 8.99 15.42 -2.66
C ASP A 221 7.68 16.23 -2.55
N GLY A 222 6.98 16.11 -1.43
CA GLY A 222 5.80 16.92 -1.12
C GLY A 222 6.05 18.41 -1.23
N ARG A 223 7.12 18.88 -0.57
CA ARG A 223 7.58 20.26 -0.60
C ARG A 223 7.91 20.74 -2.00
N ALA A 224 8.69 19.94 -2.72
CA ALA A 224 9.15 20.31 -4.05
C ALA A 224 7.97 20.37 -5.05
N ALA A 225 7.07 19.38 -5.01
CA ALA A 225 5.87 19.34 -5.84
C ALA A 225 4.93 20.53 -5.56
N ALA A 226 4.60 20.78 -4.30
CA ALA A 226 3.72 21.90 -3.91
C ALA A 226 4.35 23.27 -4.20
N GLY A 227 5.68 23.37 -4.19
CA GLY A 227 6.41 24.58 -4.57
C GLY A 227 6.35 24.90 -6.07
N ILE A 228 6.30 23.88 -6.92
CA ILE A 228 6.19 24.04 -8.39
C ILE A 228 4.75 24.30 -8.81
N ASP A 229 3.84 23.45 -8.34
CA ASP A 229 2.42 23.54 -8.66
C ASP A 229 1.59 23.51 -7.38
N PRO A 230 1.38 24.68 -6.73
CA PRO A 230 0.58 24.77 -5.51
C PRO A 230 -0.89 24.35 -5.68
N LYS A 231 -1.39 24.28 -6.92
CA LYS A 231 -2.75 23.84 -7.24
C LYS A 231 -2.80 22.39 -7.72
N GLY A 232 -1.64 21.74 -7.78
CA GLY A 232 -1.49 20.37 -8.20
C GLY A 232 -2.07 19.37 -7.20
N PRO A 233 -1.95 18.08 -7.53
CA PRO A 233 -2.50 17.00 -6.73
C PRO A 233 -1.69 16.74 -5.44
N ILE A 234 -0.45 17.23 -5.37
CA ILE A 234 0.36 17.26 -4.15
C ILE A 234 0.36 18.69 -3.63
N TYR A 235 -0.08 18.89 -2.40
CA TYR A 235 -0.38 20.21 -1.86
C TYR A 235 0.11 20.36 -0.42
N ALA A 236 0.44 21.59 -0.03
CA ALA A 236 0.83 21.89 1.34
C ALA A 236 -0.37 21.82 2.29
N ILE A 237 -0.13 21.31 3.50
CA ILE A 237 -1.05 21.29 4.62
C ILE A 237 -0.37 22.03 5.77
N ALA A 238 -0.90 23.19 6.15
CA ALA A 238 -0.45 23.84 7.39
C ALA A 238 -0.73 22.89 8.56
N LYS A 239 0.27 22.63 9.43
CA LYS A 239 0.13 21.64 10.51
C LYS A 239 -1.00 22.02 11.48
N GLY A 240 -1.14 23.30 11.80
CA GLY A 240 -2.13 23.78 12.76
C GLY A 240 -1.79 23.38 14.20
N GLU A 241 -2.79 23.31 15.07
CA GLU A 241 -2.64 22.91 16.47
C GLU A 241 -2.44 21.39 16.58
N CYS A 242 -1.49 20.96 17.41
CA CYS A 242 -1.35 19.56 17.79
C CYS A 242 -2.42 19.23 18.84
N LEU A 243 -3.37 18.37 18.47
CA LEU A 243 -4.51 17.98 19.32
C LEU A 243 -4.20 16.71 20.12
N ASP A 244 -3.39 15.81 19.54
CA ASP A 244 -2.93 14.57 20.19
C ASP A 244 -1.51 14.23 19.68
N PRO A 245 -0.45 14.48 20.46
CA PRO A 245 0.92 14.24 20.03
C PRO A 245 1.30 12.76 19.97
N GLU A 246 0.58 11.89 20.71
CA GLU A 246 0.82 10.45 20.71
C GLU A 246 0.32 9.85 19.39
N LYS A 247 -0.94 10.15 19.05
CA LYS A 247 -1.59 9.63 17.84
C LYS A 247 -1.27 10.43 16.58
N GLY A 248 -0.67 11.61 16.74
CA GLY A 248 -0.38 12.54 15.65
C GLY A 248 -1.65 13.16 15.08
N GLU A 249 -2.56 13.65 15.94
CA GLU A 249 -3.72 14.41 15.51
C GLU A 249 -3.39 15.91 15.43
N TYR A 250 -3.69 16.50 14.28
CA TYR A 250 -3.43 17.91 14.02
C TYR A 250 -4.65 18.58 13.39
N SER A 251 -4.97 19.79 13.83
CA SER A 251 -6.19 20.48 13.37
C SER A 251 -6.18 20.78 11.87
N GLY A 252 -5.02 21.17 11.32
CA GLY A 252 -4.88 21.44 9.88
C GLY A 252 -4.95 20.17 9.03
N VAL A 253 -4.48 19.04 9.55
CA VAL A 253 -4.67 17.73 8.91
C VAL A 253 -6.14 17.34 8.88
N ASN A 254 -6.87 17.53 9.98
CA ASN A 254 -8.31 17.24 10.04
C ASN A 254 -9.12 18.12 9.07
N GLU A 255 -8.80 19.43 8.98
CA GLU A 255 -9.45 20.34 8.04
C GLU A 255 -9.20 19.93 6.58
N SER A 256 -7.93 19.64 6.24
CA SER A 256 -7.54 19.14 4.92
C SER A 256 -8.26 17.83 4.59
N ALA A 257 -8.27 16.86 5.52
CA ALA A 257 -8.95 15.58 5.35
C ALA A 257 -10.43 15.76 5.05
N LYS A 258 -11.12 16.62 5.82
CA LYS A 258 -12.54 16.91 5.64
C LYS A 258 -12.83 17.51 4.27
N GLN A 259 -12.03 18.48 3.85
CA GLN A 259 -12.20 19.13 2.55
C GLN A 259 -11.96 18.13 1.39
N ARG A 260 -10.88 17.35 1.48
CA ARG A 260 -10.39 16.50 0.39
C ARG A 260 -11.14 15.18 0.26
N SER A 261 -11.81 14.74 1.32
CA SER A 261 -12.67 13.55 1.32
C SER A 261 -14.16 13.89 1.13
N MET A 262 -14.50 15.14 0.78
CA MET A 262 -15.88 15.61 0.67
C MET A 262 -16.70 15.43 1.97
N GLY A 263 -16.04 15.46 3.12
CA GLY A 263 -16.65 15.34 4.44
C GLY A 263 -16.69 13.92 5.02
N GLU A 264 -16.24 12.90 4.29
CA GLU A 264 -16.29 11.52 4.78
C GLU A 264 -15.23 11.21 5.85
N VAL A 265 -14.03 11.79 5.72
CA VAL A 265 -12.95 11.66 6.70
C VAL A 265 -12.82 13.00 7.42
N ASN A 266 -13.26 13.06 8.68
CA ASN A 266 -13.24 14.28 9.48
C ASN A 266 -12.06 14.37 10.45
N ARG A 267 -11.41 13.23 10.73
CA ARG A 267 -10.29 13.12 11.67
C ARG A 267 -9.28 12.12 11.15
N VAL A 268 -7.99 12.40 11.34
CA VAL A 268 -6.92 11.47 11.01
C VAL A 268 -5.91 11.44 12.15
N TRP A 269 -5.63 10.22 12.62
CA TRP A 269 -4.55 9.89 13.52
C TRP A 269 -3.44 9.23 12.71
N LEU A 270 -2.28 9.89 12.66
CA LEU A 270 -1.17 9.51 11.80
C LEU A 270 -0.41 8.29 12.32
N TYR A 271 -0.45 7.96 13.62
CA TYR A 271 0.45 6.99 14.23
C TYR A 271 -0.24 5.79 14.88
N THR A 272 -1.47 5.51 14.49
CA THR A 272 -2.25 4.34 14.93
C THR A 272 -3.03 3.71 13.77
N ALA A 273 -3.32 2.42 13.90
CA ALA A 273 -4.20 1.64 13.05
C ALA A 273 -5.64 1.53 13.63
N PHE A 274 -5.97 2.24 14.71
CA PHE A 274 -7.27 2.16 15.38
C PHE A 274 -7.97 3.52 15.56
N GLY A 275 -9.29 3.51 15.52
CA GLY A 275 -10.15 4.68 15.72
C GLY A 275 -10.25 5.53 14.46
N TYR A 276 -9.28 6.42 14.24
CA TYR A 276 -9.24 7.32 13.08
C TYR A 276 -7.97 7.12 12.24
N PRO A 277 -7.62 5.88 11.83
CA PRO A 277 -6.39 5.64 11.11
C PRO A 277 -6.33 6.42 9.79
N HIS A 278 -5.13 6.73 9.37
CA HIS A 278 -4.86 7.22 8.02
C HIS A 278 -5.41 6.24 6.95
N THR A 279 -6.26 6.72 6.05
CA THR A 279 -6.91 5.87 5.04
C THR A 279 -5.91 5.29 4.02
N SER A 280 -6.35 4.32 3.21
CA SER A 280 -5.53 3.78 2.11
C SER A 280 -6.29 3.77 0.78
N CYS A 281 -5.61 4.13 -0.31
CA CYS A 281 -6.17 4.03 -1.67
C CYS A 281 -6.13 2.58 -2.17
N GLY A 282 -4.99 2.16 -2.71
CA GLY A 282 -4.78 0.81 -3.27
C GLY A 282 -3.35 0.53 -3.72
N CYS A 283 -2.46 1.54 -3.73
CA CYS A 283 -1.06 1.43 -4.17
C CYS A 283 -0.06 1.28 -3.01
N PHE A 284 -0.52 0.97 -1.79
CA PHE A 284 0.36 0.75 -0.65
C PHE A 284 1.34 -0.41 -0.87
N GLU A 285 2.57 -0.29 -0.38
CA GLU A 285 3.61 -1.32 -0.54
C GLU A 285 3.36 -2.53 0.36
N GLY A 286 2.77 -2.31 1.54
CA GLY A 286 2.45 -3.34 2.50
C GLY A 286 1.18 -3.06 3.30
N ILE A 287 0.82 -4.03 4.12
CA ILE A 287 -0.31 -3.96 5.05
C ILE A 287 0.21 -4.34 6.45
N ALA A 288 -0.08 -3.51 7.44
CA ALA A 288 -0.12 -3.94 8.84
C ALA A 288 -1.55 -4.41 9.14
N PHE A 289 -1.70 -5.67 9.52
CA PHE A 289 -2.99 -6.28 9.85
C PHE A 289 -3.00 -6.75 11.30
N TYR A 290 -4.05 -6.39 12.04
CA TYR A 290 -4.21 -6.73 13.43
C TYR A 290 -4.69 -8.18 13.60
N ILE A 291 -4.13 -8.89 14.58
CA ILE A 291 -4.42 -10.27 14.94
C ILE A 291 -4.96 -10.26 16.39
N PRO A 292 -6.29 -10.21 16.57
CA PRO A 292 -6.90 -10.07 17.90
C PRO A 292 -6.49 -11.14 18.91
N GLU A 293 -6.31 -12.39 18.47
CA GLU A 293 -6.03 -13.55 19.31
C GLU A 293 -4.69 -13.47 20.07
N VAL A 294 -3.78 -12.62 19.57
CA VAL A 294 -2.46 -12.37 20.15
C VAL A 294 -2.21 -10.89 20.42
N ASP A 295 -3.24 -10.04 20.33
CA ASP A 295 -3.16 -8.58 20.52
C ASP A 295 -1.98 -7.92 19.75
N GLY A 296 -1.72 -8.41 18.54
CA GLY A 296 -0.51 -8.09 17.77
C GLY A 296 -0.78 -7.72 16.32
N PHE A 297 0.22 -7.22 15.61
CA PHE A 297 0.18 -6.95 14.18
C PHE A 297 1.02 -7.95 13.39
N GLY A 298 0.44 -8.49 12.33
CA GLY A 298 1.20 -9.03 11.22
C GLY A 298 1.53 -7.94 10.19
N ILE A 299 2.66 -8.08 9.51
CA ILE A 299 3.06 -7.20 8.40
C ILE A 299 3.26 -8.04 7.15
N VAL A 300 2.80 -7.57 6.00
CA VAL A 300 3.04 -8.23 4.71
C VAL A 300 3.22 -7.22 3.59
N LEU A 301 4.21 -7.44 2.73
CA LEU A 301 4.43 -6.65 1.52
C LEU A 301 3.67 -7.24 0.32
N ARG A 302 3.37 -6.40 -0.66
CA ARG A 302 2.64 -6.77 -1.88
C ARG A 302 3.31 -7.88 -2.69
N SER A 303 4.64 -7.95 -2.63
CA SER A 303 5.43 -8.97 -3.32
C SER A 303 5.31 -10.36 -2.72
N PHE A 304 4.84 -10.50 -1.47
CA PHE A 304 4.67 -11.78 -0.80
C PHE A 304 3.58 -12.61 -1.47
N ARG A 305 3.89 -13.86 -1.81
CA ARG A 305 3.06 -14.71 -2.68
C ARG A 305 2.21 -15.73 -1.95
N ASP A 306 2.58 -16.06 -0.73
CA ASP A 306 1.91 -17.07 0.07
C ASP A 306 0.80 -16.44 0.92
N VAL A 307 0.14 -17.28 1.72
CA VAL A 307 -0.80 -16.82 2.73
C VAL A 307 -0.05 -16.41 3.99
N THR A 308 -0.52 -15.35 4.63
CA THR A 308 0.02 -14.93 5.93
C THR A 308 -0.48 -15.84 7.05
N VAL A 309 0.03 -15.65 8.26
CA VAL A 309 -0.32 -16.46 9.45
C VAL A 309 -1.82 -16.51 9.80
N ASN A 310 -2.62 -15.56 9.30
CA ASN A 310 -4.07 -15.56 9.46
C ASN A 310 -4.81 -16.33 8.34
N GLY A 311 -4.08 -16.97 7.43
CA GLY A 311 -4.61 -17.73 6.29
C GLY A 311 -5.02 -16.89 5.07
N LEU A 312 -4.80 -15.57 5.08
CA LEU A 312 -5.15 -14.67 3.99
C LEU A 312 -3.94 -14.30 3.14
N ALA A 313 -4.13 -14.28 1.82
CA ALA A 313 -3.18 -13.69 0.88
C ALA A 313 -3.23 -12.15 0.92
N PHE A 314 -2.16 -11.49 0.48
CA PHE A 314 -2.09 -10.02 0.40
C PHE A 314 -3.28 -9.43 -0.34
N SER A 315 -3.68 -10.00 -1.48
CA SER A 315 -4.79 -9.47 -2.30
C SER A 315 -6.11 -9.40 -1.54
N THR A 316 -6.40 -10.40 -0.70
CA THR A 316 -7.63 -10.46 0.09
C THR A 316 -7.64 -9.39 1.17
N MET A 317 -6.50 -9.15 1.81
CA MET A 317 -6.37 -8.09 2.81
C MET A 317 -6.35 -6.70 2.16
N ALA A 318 -5.80 -6.58 0.95
CA ALA A 318 -5.78 -5.33 0.21
C ALA A 318 -7.20 -4.82 -0.08
N ASP A 319 -8.14 -5.71 -0.41
CA ASP A 319 -9.56 -5.35 -0.61
C ASP A 319 -10.21 -4.78 0.66
N SER A 320 -9.78 -5.24 1.84
CA SER A 320 -10.26 -4.73 3.12
C SER A 320 -9.59 -3.41 3.51
N THR A 321 -8.31 -3.24 3.18
CA THR A 321 -7.49 -2.08 3.53
C THR A 321 -7.77 -0.87 2.61
N ALA A 322 -8.06 -1.13 1.33
CA ALA A 322 -8.23 -0.14 0.28
C ALA A 322 -9.57 0.63 0.32
N GLY A 323 -9.66 1.64 -0.55
CA GLY A 323 -10.91 2.33 -0.90
C GLY A 323 -11.16 3.64 -0.16
N GLY A 324 -10.15 4.23 0.48
CA GLY A 324 -10.26 5.53 1.14
C GLY A 324 -11.13 5.51 2.40
N ARG A 325 -11.19 4.35 3.07
CA ARG A 325 -11.96 4.13 4.31
C ARG A 325 -11.02 4.09 5.52
N GLN A 326 -11.55 4.41 6.69
CA GLN A 326 -10.91 4.15 7.97
C GLN A 326 -11.37 2.78 8.46
N ILE A 327 -10.44 1.82 8.48
CA ILE A 327 -10.71 0.43 8.87
C ILE A 327 -9.76 0.08 10.01
N ASP A 328 -10.33 -0.24 11.16
CA ASP A 328 -9.54 -0.64 12.33
C ASP A 328 -8.77 -1.92 12.04
N GLY A 329 -7.48 -1.90 12.37
CA GLY A 329 -6.61 -3.05 12.29
C GLY A 329 -6.20 -3.46 10.88
N PHE A 330 -6.57 -2.73 9.82
CA PHE A 330 -6.04 -2.95 8.46
C PHE A 330 -5.48 -1.64 7.92
N HIS A 331 -4.15 -1.53 7.91
CA HIS A 331 -3.46 -0.28 7.61
C HIS A 331 -2.48 -0.44 6.45
N GLY A 332 -2.66 0.35 5.39
CA GLY A 332 -1.70 0.43 4.30
C GLY A 332 -0.44 1.17 4.76
N ILE A 333 0.72 0.60 4.46
CA ILE A 333 2.03 1.10 4.90
C ILE A 333 3.03 1.09 3.74
N SER A 334 4.07 1.92 3.87
CA SER A 334 5.25 1.91 3.01
C SER A 334 6.46 1.38 3.77
N LEU A 335 7.48 0.94 3.04
CA LEU A 335 8.73 0.48 3.65
C LEU A 335 9.42 1.58 4.46
N GLU A 336 9.46 2.81 3.96
CA GLU A 336 10.07 3.92 4.70
C GLU A 336 9.26 4.30 5.94
N TYR A 337 7.93 4.12 5.95
CA TYR A 337 7.17 4.29 7.19
C TYR A 337 7.54 3.22 8.23
N MET A 338 7.82 1.98 7.83
CA MET A 338 8.34 0.95 8.74
C MET A 338 9.71 1.30 9.32
N ARG A 339 10.55 2.03 8.57
CA ARG A 339 11.86 2.52 9.03
C ARG A 339 11.77 3.73 9.96
N SER A 340 10.58 4.31 10.13
CA SER A 340 10.36 5.49 10.95
C SER A 340 10.27 5.14 12.43
N LYS A 341 10.78 6.04 13.29
CA LYS A 341 10.54 5.99 14.74
C LYS A 341 9.06 6.16 15.11
N LYS A 342 8.25 6.71 14.19
CA LYS A 342 6.81 6.89 14.36
C LYS A 342 5.97 5.73 13.79
N PHE A 343 6.61 4.63 13.39
CA PHE A 343 5.90 3.46 12.87
C PHE A 343 4.94 2.88 13.91
N LEU A 344 3.63 3.13 13.73
CA LEU A 344 2.55 2.68 14.62
C LEU A 344 2.84 2.96 16.11
N ASP A 345 3.49 4.07 16.39
CA ASP A 345 4.04 4.42 17.71
C ASP A 345 2.95 4.43 18.80
N ALA A 346 1.77 4.99 18.48
CA ALA A 346 0.63 5.01 19.40
C ALA A 346 0.04 3.61 19.69
N ASP A 347 0.39 2.61 18.88
CA ASP A 347 -0.02 1.21 19.09
C ASP A 347 1.10 0.34 19.68
N GLY A 348 2.26 0.92 20.02
CA GLY A 348 3.44 0.24 20.55
C GLY A 348 4.50 -0.12 19.51
N GLY A 349 4.31 0.30 18.25
CA GLY A 349 5.24 0.09 17.15
C GLY A 349 5.71 -1.36 17.01
N TYR A 350 7.01 -1.56 16.83
CA TYR A 350 7.57 -2.91 16.65
C TYR A 350 7.34 -3.84 17.84
N HIS A 351 7.14 -3.35 19.06
CA HIS A 351 6.85 -4.20 20.23
C HIS A 351 5.50 -4.93 20.13
N ARG A 352 4.63 -4.50 19.21
CA ARG A 352 3.35 -5.16 18.91
C ARG A 352 3.35 -5.89 17.56
N VAL A 353 4.45 -5.88 16.81
CA VAL A 353 4.57 -6.63 15.56
C VAL A 353 4.98 -8.06 15.88
N VAL A 354 4.10 -9.01 15.58
CA VAL A 354 4.25 -10.42 15.99
C VAL A 354 4.62 -11.35 14.84
N TRP A 355 4.38 -10.94 13.60
CA TRP A 355 4.62 -11.76 12.42
C TRP A 355 4.98 -10.91 11.20
N MET A 356 5.95 -11.34 10.40
CA MET A 356 6.22 -10.79 9.07
C MET A 356 7.06 -11.77 8.23
N PRO A 357 7.01 -11.68 6.88
CA PRO A 357 7.85 -12.51 6.03
C PRO A 357 9.35 -12.35 6.34
N GLU A 358 10.10 -13.44 6.30
CA GLU A 358 11.55 -13.49 6.63
C GLU A 358 12.35 -12.46 5.81
N GLU A 359 12.09 -12.38 4.49
CA GLU A 359 12.72 -11.39 3.61
C GLU A 359 12.46 -9.95 4.08
N THR A 360 11.21 -9.65 4.50
CA THR A 360 10.83 -8.32 4.99
C THR A 360 11.49 -8.02 6.33
N LYS A 361 11.55 -9.02 7.21
CA LYS A 361 12.19 -8.95 8.52
C LYS A 361 13.67 -8.62 8.40
N GLU A 362 14.40 -9.40 7.60
CA GLU A 362 15.84 -9.19 7.36
C GLU A 362 16.12 -7.83 6.74
N ARG A 363 15.28 -7.41 5.78
CA ARG A 363 15.39 -6.09 5.15
C ARG A 363 15.21 -4.91 6.11
N LEU A 364 14.47 -5.12 7.20
CA LEU A 364 14.18 -4.11 8.22
C LEU A 364 15.02 -4.31 9.50
N ALA A 365 15.96 -5.25 9.52
CA ALA A 365 16.69 -5.66 10.72
C ALA A 365 17.35 -4.48 11.46
N GLU A 366 17.92 -3.51 10.75
CA GLU A 366 18.58 -2.34 11.34
C GLU A 366 17.59 -1.35 12.00
N PHE A 367 16.30 -1.44 11.68
CA PHE A 367 15.25 -0.54 12.15
C PHE A 367 14.33 -1.17 13.20
N ILE A 368 14.34 -2.50 13.31
CA ILE A 368 13.63 -3.23 14.34
C ILE A 368 14.49 -3.24 15.62
N PRO A 369 13.93 -2.93 16.81
CA PRO A 369 14.67 -3.04 18.06
C PRO A 369 15.28 -4.44 18.22
N ALA A 370 16.57 -4.50 18.56
CA ALA A 370 17.35 -5.75 18.57
C ALA A 370 16.78 -6.80 19.55
N GLU A 371 16.14 -6.35 20.63
CA GLU A 371 15.46 -7.17 21.61
C GLU A 371 14.14 -7.77 21.10
N VAL A 372 13.48 -7.12 20.13
CA VAL A 372 12.21 -7.57 19.56
C VAL A 372 12.44 -8.45 18.33
N PHE A 373 13.43 -8.12 17.49
CA PHE A 373 13.73 -8.83 16.24
C PHE A 373 13.69 -10.37 16.34
N PRO A 374 14.38 -11.04 17.28
CA PRO A 374 14.36 -12.50 17.36
C PRO A 374 13.02 -13.09 17.81
N ALA A 375 12.12 -12.28 18.36
CA ALA A 375 10.82 -12.71 18.87
C ALA A 375 9.67 -12.52 17.86
N ILE A 376 9.89 -11.85 16.73
CA ILE A 376 8.92 -11.73 15.64
C ILE A 376 8.94 -13.02 14.81
N ALA A 377 7.80 -13.69 14.66
CA ALA A 377 7.71 -14.92 13.87
C ALA A 377 7.73 -14.64 12.36
N THR A 378 8.16 -15.63 11.57
CA THR A 378 8.07 -15.61 10.11
C THR A 378 7.19 -16.74 9.57
N GLU A 379 6.99 -16.79 8.26
CA GLU A 379 6.37 -17.90 7.53
C GLU A 379 7.12 -19.24 7.71
N SER A 380 8.40 -19.19 8.06
CA SER A 380 9.25 -20.36 8.34
C SER A 380 9.08 -20.88 9.78
N ASP A 381 8.64 -20.03 10.71
CA ASP A 381 8.49 -20.38 12.13
C ASP A 381 7.11 -20.97 12.45
N VAL A 382 6.04 -20.37 11.89
CA VAL A 382 4.65 -20.68 12.24
C VAL A 382 3.73 -20.56 11.02
N HIS A 383 2.68 -21.38 10.98
CA HIS A 383 1.75 -21.45 9.84
C HIS A 383 0.31 -21.08 10.18
N ASN A 384 -0.01 -20.86 11.45
CA ASN A 384 -1.33 -20.47 11.92
C ASN A 384 -1.25 -19.69 13.25
N ILE A 385 -2.39 -19.12 13.66
CA ILE A 385 -2.49 -18.29 14.86
C ILE A 385 -2.21 -19.06 16.16
N ASP A 386 -2.57 -20.35 16.23
CA ASP A 386 -2.32 -21.17 17.42
C ASP A 386 -0.82 -21.40 17.63
N GLU A 387 -0.09 -21.75 16.56
CA GLU A 387 1.37 -21.86 16.56
C GLU A 387 2.03 -20.52 16.87
N LEU A 388 1.54 -19.42 16.28
CA LEU A 388 2.02 -18.07 16.57
C LEU A 388 1.93 -17.76 18.06
N LYS A 389 0.80 -18.05 18.70
CA LYS A 389 0.62 -17.78 20.13
C LYS A 389 1.64 -18.52 21.01
N VAL A 390 1.93 -19.78 20.68
CA VAL A 390 2.95 -20.58 21.38
C VAL A 390 4.34 -19.99 21.15
N PHE A 391 4.70 -19.70 19.90
CA PHE A 391 5.99 -19.11 19.54
C PHE A 391 6.25 -17.79 20.29
N LEU A 392 5.26 -16.89 20.34
CA LEU A 392 5.38 -15.60 21.03
C LEU A 392 5.60 -15.76 22.53
N ALA A 393 4.96 -16.75 23.17
CA ALA A 393 5.18 -17.07 24.58
C ALA A 393 6.59 -17.62 24.82
N ASP A 394 7.02 -18.59 24.01
CA ASP A 394 8.33 -19.23 24.13
C ASP A 394 9.49 -18.24 23.88
N ARG A 395 9.30 -17.32 22.93
CA ARG A 395 10.26 -16.25 22.61
C ARG A 395 10.13 -15.03 23.51
N HIS A 396 9.23 -15.06 24.51
CA HIS A 396 9.00 -13.95 25.44
C HIS A 396 8.74 -12.62 24.72
N HIS A 397 7.96 -12.66 23.64
CA HIS A 397 7.66 -11.47 22.86
C HIS A 397 6.98 -10.39 23.74
N PRO A 398 7.33 -9.09 23.62
CA PRO A 398 6.78 -8.04 24.49
C PRO A 398 5.25 -7.95 24.52
N VAL A 399 4.60 -8.31 23.40
CA VAL A 399 3.12 -8.37 23.30
C VAL A 399 2.48 -9.24 24.38
N THR A 400 3.17 -10.27 24.88
CA THR A 400 2.63 -11.23 25.85
C THR A 400 2.26 -10.58 27.19
N ALA A 401 2.92 -9.46 27.54
CA ALA A 401 2.57 -8.67 28.72
C ALA A 401 1.16 -8.07 28.63
N ARG A 402 0.68 -7.81 27.40
CA ARG A 402 -0.65 -7.24 27.14
C ARG A 402 -1.77 -8.25 27.34
N TRP A 403 -1.50 -9.54 27.08
CA TRP A 403 -2.48 -10.61 27.32
C TRP A 403 -2.86 -10.74 28.80
N ALA A 404 -1.90 -10.47 29.70
CA ALA A 404 -2.14 -10.47 31.14
C ALA A 404 -3.01 -9.27 31.57
N ALA A 405 -2.81 -8.10 30.94
CA ALA A 405 -3.60 -6.91 31.18
C ALA A 405 -5.07 -7.11 30.75
N ASP A 406 -5.31 -7.73 29.59
CA ASP A 406 -6.66 -8.07 29.13
C ASP A 406 -7.35 -9.09 30.05
N ALA A 407 -6.62 -10.08 30.57
CA ALA A 407 -7.14 -11.03 31.54
C ALA A 407 -7.49 -10.37 32.89
N SER A 408 -6.80 -9.29 33.28
CA SER A 408 -7.16 -8.50 34.46
C SER A 408 -8.34 -7.57 34.21
N ALA A 409 -8.41 -6.90 33.05
CA ALA A 409 -9.52 -6.02 32.67
C ALA A 409 -10.84 -6.81 32.54
N ALA A 410 -10.79 -8.01 31.96
CA ALA A 410 -11.94 -8.91 31.86
C ALA A 410 -12.41 -9.46 33.22
N LYS A 411 -11.53 -9.48 34.24
CA LYS A 411 -11.87 -9.87 35.63
C LYS A 411 -12.42 -8.69 36.45
N GLU A 412 -12.01 -7.46 36.15
CA GLU A 412 -12.51 -6.24 36.81
C GLU A 412 -13.86 -5.76 36.24
N SER A 413 -14.20 -6.13 35.00
CA SER A 413 -15.56 -5.99 34.48
C SER A 413 -16.46 -7.11 35.01
N ALA A 414 -17.19 -6.88 36.10
CA ALA A 414 -18.40 -7.65 36.38
C ALA A 414 -19.32 -7.62 35.14
N PRO A 415 -20.09 -8.69 34.86
CA PRO A 415 -20.91 -8.74 33.66
C PRO A 415 -21.94 -7.61 33.72
N GLN A 416 -21.66 -6.52 33.00
CA GLN A 416 -22.68 -5.55 32.65
C GLN A 416 -23.61 -6.28 31.71
N VAL A 417 -24.80 -6.62 32.23
CA VAL A 417 -25.94 -6.98 31.40
C VAL A 417 -26.11 -5.84 30.41
N GLN A 418 -25.73 -6.05 29.15
CA GLN A 418 -26.06 -5.14 28.07
C GLN A 418 -27.58 -5.10 27.97
N VAL A 419 -28.18 -4.06 28.53
CA VAL A 419 -29.59 -3.77 28.32
C VAL A 419 -29.69 -3.19 26.92
N PHE A 420 -30.07 -4.03 25.96
CA PHE A 420 -30.42 -3.57 24.62
C PHE A 420 -31.62 -2.62 24.74
N SER A 421 -31.47 -1.38 24.26
CA SER A 421 -32.61 -0.53 23.99
C SER A 421 -33.35 -1.13 22.78
N ALA A 422 -34.68 -1.24 22.87
CA ALA A 422 -35.54 -2.03 22.00
C ALA A 422 -35.66 -1.55 20.52
N GLY A 423 -34.68 -0.80 20.01
CA GLY A 423 -34.71 -0.19 18.68
C GLY A 423 -34.06 -0.99 17.55
N ASP A 424 -33.04 -1.81 17.83
CA ASP A 424 -32.24 -2.47 16.80
C ASP A 424 -32.10 -3.97 17.09
N ILE A 425 -33.06 -4.77 16.61
CA ILE A 425 -32.96 -6.23 16.65
C ILE A 425 -32.40 -6.69 15.29
N PRO A 426 -31.15 -7.17 15.20
CA PRO A 426 -30.64 -7.79 13.99
C PRO A 426 -31.28 -9.18 13.82
N ILE A 427 -31.99 -9.38 12.71
CA ILE A 427 -32.49 -10.70 12.30
C ILE A 427 -31.54 -11.23 11.22
N THR A 428 -30.89 -12.35 11.49
CA THR A 428 -30.02 -13.05 10.54
C THR A 428 -30.77 -14.20 9.85
N THR A 429 -30.82 -14.15 8.52
CA THR A 429 -31.16 -15.28 7.65
C THR A 429 -29.93 -15.66 6.81
N PRO A 430 -29.81 -16.90 6.32
CA PRO A 430 -28.66 -17.31 5.52
C PRO A 430 -28.50 -16.43 4.28
N GLY A 431 -27.36 -15.74 4.18
CA GLY A 431 -26.97 -14.95 3.01
C GLY A 431 -27.25 -13.44 3.06
N PHE A 432 -27.96 -12.92 4.07
CA PHE A 432 -28.24 -11.48 4.16
C PHE A 432 -28.28 -10.95 5.60
N ARG A 433 -27.80 -9.70 5.80
CA ARG A 433 -27.93 -8.93 7.04
C ARG A 433 -29.07 -7.92 6.88
N ILE A 434 -30.15 -8.07 7.65
CA ILE A 434 -31.30 -7.15 7.60
C ILE A 434 -31.20 -6.19 8.79
N ILE A 435 -31.19 -4.88 8.50
CA ILE A 435 -31.18 -3.80 9.50
C ILE A 435 -32.54 -3.11 9.46
N LEU A 436 -33.29 -3.19 10.55
CA LEU A 436 -34.59 -2.54 10.68
C LEU A 436 -34.40 -1.21 11.42
N LYS A 437 -34.61 -0.08 10.74
CA LYS A 437 -34.61 1.26 11.36
C LYS A 437 -36.04 1.75 11.52
N ASN A 438 -36.43 2.18 12.72
CA ASN A 438 -37.77 2.69 13.08
C ASN A 438 -38.94 1.70 12.82
N ALA A 439 -38.71 0.39 12.95
CA ALA A 439 -39.77 -0.60 12.79
C ALA A 439 -40.55 -0.84 14.10
N LYS A 440 -41.89 -0.91 14.04
CA LYS A 440 -42.73 -1.38 15.15
C LYS A 440 -42.97 -2.88 15.02
N ILE A 441 -42.37 -3.68 15.90
CA ILE A 441 -42.57 -5.13 15.96
C ILE A 441 -43.56 -5.45 17.08
N THR A 442 -44.62 -6.19 16.77
CA THR A 442 -45.60 -6.66 17.77
C THR A 442 -45.58 -8.19 17.79
N ALA A 443 -45.36 -8.80 18.96
CA ALA A 443 -45.33 -10.24 19.12
C ALA A 443 -46.11 -10.66 20.37
N GLU A 444 -46.94 -11.70 20.25
CA GLU A 444 -47.77 -12.19 21.38
C GLU A 444 -46.97 -13.07 22.35
N LYS A 445 -45.86 -13.69 21.92
CA LYS A 445 -44.97 -14.50 22.78
C LYS A 445 -43.57 -14.61 22.19
N VAL A 446 -42.54 -14.50 23.04
CA VAL A 446 -41.12 -14.66 22.67
C VAL A 446 -40.52 -15.84 23.45
N ILE A 447 -39.79 -16.72 22.78
CA ILE A 447 -39.09 -17.87 23.39
C ILE A 447 -37.64 -17.87 22.89
N ILE A 448 -36.69 -17.97 23.81
CA ILE A 448 -35.25 -17.99 23.53
C ILE A 448 -34.70 -19.35 23.99
N GLN A 449 -34.03 -20.08 23.11
CA GLN A 449 -33.38 -21.35 23.42
C GLN A 449 -31.91 -21.34 22.96
N PRO A 450 -30.96 -21.80 23.80
CA PRO A 450 -29.56 -21.88 23.43
C PRO A 450 -29.32 -23.07 22.48
N ILE A 451 -28.61 -22.81 21.39
CA ILE A 451 -28.23 -23.83 20.40
C ILE A 451 -27.06 -24.64 20.97
N ARG A 452 -27.25 -25.93 21.24
CA ARG A 452 -26.14 -26.87 21.47
C ARG A 452 -25.83 -27.62 20.17
N PRO A 453 -24.55 -27.81 19.80
CA PRO A 453 -24.19 -28.57 18.62
C PRO A 453 -24.47 -30.07 18.83
N HIS A 454 -25.11 -30.71 17.84
CA HIS A 454 -25.38 -32.15 17.83
C HIS A 454 -24.08 -32.96 17.72
N GLY A 455 -23.80 -33.82 18.71
CA GLY A 455 -22.81 -34.89 18.60
C GLY A 455 -23.31 -36.06 17.75
N LYS A 456 -22.42 -36.66 16.94
CA LYS A 456 -22.70 -37.85 16.11
C LYS A 456 -23.16 -39.05 16.96
N PRO A 457 -24.12 -39.88 16.49
CA PRO A 457 -24.50 -41.09 17.21
C PRO A 457 -23.46 -42.21 17.00
N GLY A 458 -22.89 -42.68 18.11
CA GLY A 458 -22.13 -43.93 18.20
C GLY A 458 -23.04 -45.14 18.06
N GLY A 459 -22.52 -46.20 17.42
CA GLY A 459 -23.26 -47.40 17.01
C GLY A 459 -23.83 -48.25 18.15
N GLU A 460 -24.98 -48.86 17.87
CA GLU A 460 -25.60 -49.89 18.70
C GLU A 460 -25.05 -51.27 18.31
N HIS A 461 -24.50 -51.95 19.32
CA HIS A 461 -24.26 -53.38 19.32
C HIS A 461 -25.42 -54.10 20.05
N HIS A 462 -25.84 -55.22 19.46
CA HIS A 462 -26.58 -56.38 20.02
C HIS A 462 -28.12 -56.43 19.95
N GLY A 463 -28.60 -57.52 19.31
CA GLY A 463 -29.78 -58.23 19.82
C GLY A 463 -30.62 -59.07 18.85
N ALA A 464 -30.05 -59.86 17.92
CA ALA A 464 -30.84 -60.88 17.21
C ALA A 464 -30.95 -62.16 18.05
N LYS A 465 -32.17 -62.50 18.48
CA LYS A 465 -32.54 -63.84 18.98
C LYS A 465 -32.96 -64.74 17.80
N LYS A 466 -32.40 -65.94 17.85
CA LYS A 466 -32.57 -67.18 17.07
C LYS A 466 -34.03 -67.65 16.88
N PRO A 467 -34.27 -68.58 15.93
CA PRO A 467 -34.06 -70.02 16.20
C PRO A 467 -32.72 -70.59 15.69
#